data_AF-A0A1M4N7P3-F1
#
_entry.id   AF-A0A1M4N7P3-F1
#
_cell.length_a   1.000
_cell.length_b   1.000
_cell.length_c   1.000
_cell.angle_alpha   90.00
_cell.angle_beta   90.00
_cell.angle_gamma   90.00
#
_symmetry.space_group_name_H-M   'P 1'
#
loop_
_entity.id
_entity.type
_entity.pdbx_description
1 polymer ?
#
loop_
_entity_poly.entity_id
_entity_poly.type
_entity_poly.pdbx_seq_one_letter_code
_entity_poly.pdbx_strand_id
1 'polypeptide(L)'
;MSISLSEFLRQITSNPILLITVLLTLGVILVNGWTDAPNAIATCVSTRAISPKNAILMAAVFNFLGVLIMTVINATVAHTIYNMVDFG
;
A
#
# COMPACT_ATOMS: atom_id res chain seq x y z
N MET A 1 17.04 -1.00 14.22
CA MET A 1 16.17 -0.57 15.34
C MET A 1 14.77 -1.07 15.06
N SER A 2 14.33 -2.17 15.67
CA SER A 2 12.97 -2.70 15.46
C SER A 2 12.01 -2.01 16.44
N ILE A 3 11.23 -1.06 15.94
CA ILE A 3 10.14 -0.45 16.73
C ILE A 3 9.02 -1.48 16.83
N SER A 4 8.55 -1.77 18.05
CA SER A 4 7.40 -2.66 18.22
C SER A 4 6.11 -1.94 17.80
N LEU A 5 5.10 -2.68 17.36
CA LEU A 5 3.83 -2.08 16.93
C LEU A 5 3.19 -1.23 18.04
N SER A 6 3.29 -1.66 19.30
CA SER A 6 2.81 -0.90 20.45
C SER A 6 3.56 0.42 20.64
N GLU A 7 4.86 0.42 20.39
CA GLU A 7 5.70 1.61 20.51
C GLU A 7 5.43 2.58 19.35
N PHE A 8 5.25 2.06 18.14
CA PHE A 8 4.84 2.84 16.98
C PHE A 8 3.48 3.53 17.18
N LEU A 9 2.48 2.82 17.71
CA LEU A 9 1.18 3.40 18.00
C LEU A 9 1.26 4.53 19.04
N ARG A 10 2.09 4.36 20.08
CA ARG A 10 2.35 5.43 21.06
C ARG A 10 2.99 6.65 20.39
N GLN A 11 3.97 6.44 19.51
CA GLN A 11 4.64 7.51 18.78
C GLN A 11 3.70 8.26 17.82
N ILE A 12 2.80 7.57 17.13
CA ILE A 12 1.74 8.21 16.32
C ILE A 12 0.91 9.16 17.18
N THR A 13 0.45 8.70 18.35
CA THR A 13 -0.40 9.55 19.21
C THR A 13 0.36 10.70 19.87
N SER A 14 1.66 10.55 20.11
CA SER A 14 2.49 11.56 20.79
C SER A 14 3.07 12.59 19.84
N ASN A 15 3.26 12.24 18.55
CA ASN A 15 3.86 13.11 17.55
C ASN A 15 2.85 13.46 16.45
N PRO A 16 2.34 14.71 16.40
CA PRO A 16 1.32 15.11 15.44
C PRO A 16 1.80 15.07 13.99
N ILE A 17 3.10 15.29 13.73
CA ILE A 17 3.65 15.20 12.37
C ILE A 17 3.61 13.76 11.88
N LEU A 18 4.02 12.80 12.73
CA LEU A 18 4.03 11.38 12.39
C LEU A 18 2.61 10.84 12.16
N LEU A 19 1.63 11.35 12.91
CA LEU A 19 0.22 11.03 12.68
C LEU A 19 -0.27 11.50 11.31
N ILE A 20 0.04 12.74 10.93
CA ILE A 20 -0.35 13.30 9.63
C ILE A 20 0.32 12.55 8.49
N THR A 21 1.62 12.24 8.59
CA THR A 21 2.33 11.49 7.55
C THR A 21 1.72 10.11 7.36
N VAL A 22 1.45 9.37 8.44
CA VAL A 22 0.80 8.04 8.36
C VAL A 22 -0.57 8.13 7.70
N LEU A 23 -1.39 9.12 8.05
CA LEU A 23 -2.70 9.32 7.41
C LEU A 23 -2.59 9.60 5.91
N LEU A 24 -1.67 10.49 5.52
CA LEU A 24 -1.43 10.80 4.11
C LEU A 24 -0.90 9.59 3.34
N THR A 25 0.03 8.83 3.91
CA THR A 25 0.57 7.62 3.31
C THR A 25 -0.53 6.56 3.12
N LEU A 26 -1.40 6.36 4.11
CA LEU A 26 -2.57 5.48 3.97
C LEU A 26 -3.52 5.95 2.86
N GLY A 27 -3.76 7.27 2.78
CA GLY A 27 -4.56 7.88 1.72
C GLY A 27 -3.98 7.61 0.33
N VAL A 28 -2.67 7.81 0.16
CA VAL A 28 -1.97 7.53 -1.12
C VAL A 28 -2.09 6.05 -1.49
N ILE A 29 -1.87 5.13 -0.55
CA ILE A 29 -1.99 3.69 -0.80
C ILE A 29 -3.41 3.33 -1.25
N LEU A 30 -4.43 3.90 -0.59
CA LEU A 30 -5.83 3.66 -0.94
C LEU A 30 -6.18 4.19 -2.33
N VAL A 31 -5.76 5.41 -2.66
CA VAL A 31 -6.02 6.00 -3.98
C VAL A 31 -5.33 5.19 -5.08
N ASN A 32 -4.07 4.78 -4.86
CA ASN A 32 -3.34 3.91 -5.81
C ASN A 32 -4.08 2.60 -6.06
N GLY A 33 -4.54 1.92 -4.99
CA GLY A 33 -5.31 0.68 -5.12
C GLY A 33 -6.62 0.87 -5.89
N TRP A 34 -7.32 2.01 -5.68
CA TRP A 34 -8.54 2.34 -6.42
C TRP A 34 -8.25 2.57 -7.91
N THR A 35 -7.24 3.36 -8.26
CA THR A 35 -6.95 3.64 -9.68
C THR A 35 -6.41 2.42 -10.43
N ASP A 36 -5.73 1.51 -9.75
CA ASP A 36 -5.13 0.33 -10.38
C ASP A 36 -6.12 -0.82 -10.58
N ALA A 37 -7.16 -0.92 -9.73
CA ALA A 37 -8.14 -2.00 -9.84
C ALA A 37 -8.87 -2.04 -11.21
N PRO A 38 -9.35 -0.92 -11.79
CA PRO A 38 -9.91 -0.88 -13.14
C PRO A 38 -8.90 -1.29 -14.22
N ASN A 39 -7.64 -0.85 -14.11
CA ASN A 39 -6.59 -1.16 -15.08
C ASN A 39 -6.31 -2.66 -15.13
N ALA A 40 -6.33 -3.33 -13.97
CA ALA A 40 -6.10 -4.77 -13.87
C ALA A 40 -7.27 -5.63 -14.40
N ILE A 41 -8.51 -5.13 -14.33
CA ILE A 41 -9.71 -5.90 -14.74
C ILE A 41 -10.24 -5.55 -16.13
N ALA A 42 -9.87 -4.39 -16.69
CA ALA A 42 -10.45 -3.86 -17.92
C ALA A 42 -10.33 -4.84 -19.11
N THR A 43 -9.19 -5.51 -19.27
CA THR A 43 -8.96 -6.45 -20.37
C THR A 43 -9.79 -7.73 -20.23
N CYS A 44 -9.80 -8.34 -19.04
CA CYS A 44 -10.55 -9.58 -18.77
C CYS A 44 -12.07 -9.36 -18.83
N VAL A 45 -12.55 -8.19 -18.41
CA VAL A 45 -13.97 -7.84 -18.43
C VAL A 45 -14.42 -7.42 -19.84
N SER A 46 -13.63 -6.64 -20.58
CA SER A 46 -13.97 -6.21 -21.94
C SER A 46 -14.01 -7.37 -22.94
N THR A 47 -13.11 -8.35 -22.79
CA THR A 47 -13.10 -9.59 -23.58
C THR A 47 -14.15 -10.61 -23.14
N ARG A 48 -14.90 -10.33 -22.07
CA ARG A 48 -15.89 -11.22 -21.44
C ARG A 48 -15.31 -12.56 -20.98
N ALA A 49 -14.00 -12.62 -20.73
CA ALA A 49 -13.34 -13.81 -20.19
C ALA A 49 -13.78 -14.10 -18.75
N ILE A 50 -14.06 -13.05 -17.96
CA ILE A 50 -14.48 -13.15 -16.56
C ILE A 50 -15.66 -12.21 -16.31
N SER A 51 -16.62 -12.64 -15.48
CA SER A 51 -17.73 -11.79 -15.06
C SER A 51 -17.25 -10.61 -14.18
N PRO A 52 -17.86 -9.41 -14.28
CA PRO A 52 -17.40 -8.22 -13.55
C PRO A 52 -17.27 -8.42 -12.04
N LYS A 53 -18.21 -9.17 -11.42
CA LYS A 53 -18.18 -9.45 -9.98
C LYS A 53 -16.96 -10.29 -9.59
N ASN A 54 -16.64 -11.32 -10.37
CA ASN A 54 -15.50 -12.20 -10.11
C ASN A 54 -14.17 -11.46 -10.35
N ALA A 55 -14.13 -10.57 -11.36
CA ALA A 55 -12.96 -9.75 -11.64
C ALA A 55 -12.64 -8.77 -10.50
N ILE A 56 -13.65 -8.15 -9.88
CA ILE A 56 -13.47 -7.28 -8.71
C ILE A 56 -12.91 -8.06 -7.52
N LEU A 57 -13.45 -9.25 -7.25
CA LEU A 57 -12.97 -10.09 -6.15
C LEU A 57 -11.51 -10.51 -6.39
N MET A 58 -11.17 -10.91 -7.62
CA MET A 58 -9.80 -11.21 -8.02
C MET A 58 -8.88 -9.99 -7.80
N ALA A 59 -9.26 -8.81 -8.30
CA ALA A 59 -8.47 -7.59 -8.16
C ALA A 59 -8.23 -7.22 -6.69
N ALA A 60 -9.26 -7.31 -5.83
CA ALA A 60 -9.12 -7.04 -4.41
C ALA A 60 -8.11 -8.01 -3.73
N VAL A 61 -8.20 -9.30 -4.02
CA VAL A 61 -7.30 -10.32 -3.44
C VAL A 61 -5.86 -10.09 -3.91
N PHE A 62 -5.64 -9.91 -5.21
CA PHE A 62 -4.30 -9.74 -5.75
C PHE A 62 -3.68 -8.38 -5.41
N ASN A 63 -4.47 -7.31 -5.30
CA ASN A 63 -3.99 -6.00 -4.82
C ASN A 63 -3.53 -6.08 -3.35
N PHE A 64 -4.31 -6.77 -2.50
CA PHE A 64 -3.93 -7.01 -1.11
C PHE A 64 -2.68 -7.90 -0.99
N LEU A 65 -2.62 -9.01 -1.74
CA LEU A 65 -1.46 -9.89 -1.77
C LEU A 65 -0.21 -9.18 -2.28
N GLY A 66 -0.34 -8.31 -3.29
CA GLY A 66 0.76 -7.51 -3.81
C GLY A 66 1.40 -6.65 -2.72
N VAL A 67 0.60 -5.94 -1.93
CA VAL A 67 1.09 -5.13 -0.80
C VAL A 67 1.72 -6.00 0.29
N LEU A 68 1.11 -7.13 0.64
CA LEU A 68 1.63 -8.04 1.67
C LEU A 68 2.98 -8.66 1.27
N ILE A 69 3.10 -9.12 0.03
CA ILE A 69 4.33 -9.71 -0.49
C ILE A 69 5.41 -8.63 -0.62
N MET A 70 5.07 -7.45 -1.14
CA MET A 70 6.04 -6.36 -1.29
C MET A 70 6.55 -5.84 0.06
N THR A 71 5.72 -5.81 1.10
CA THR A 71 6.17 -5.41 2.45
C THR A 71 7.10 -6.44 3.08
N VAL A 72 6.88 -7.74 2.84
CA VAL A 72 7.76 -8.81 3.36
C VAL A 72 9.09 -8.87 2.59
N ILE A 73 9.07 -8.68 1.28
CA ILE A 73 10.24 -8.88 0.41
C ILE A 73 11.06 -7.59 0.26
N ASN A 74 10.42 -6.42 0.29
CA ASN A 74 10.99 -5.19 -0.26
C ASN A 74 11.12 -4.05 0.76
N ALA A 75 11.68 -4.35 1.94
CA ALA A 75 12.17 -3.31 2.86
C ALA A 75 13.23 -2.41 2.19
N THR A 76 13.84 -2.87 1.10
CA THR A 76 14.86 -2.17 0.33
C THR A 76 14.35 -0.85 -0.25
N VAL A 77 13.11 -0.78 -0.75
CA VAL A 77 12.55 0.50 -1.27
C VAL A 77 12.44 1.54 -0.17
N ALA A 78 12.00 1.13 1.02
CA ALA A 78 11.94 2.03 2.18
C ALA A 78 13.34 2.53 2.56
N HIS A 79 14.35 1.66 2.53
CA HIS A 79 15.75 2.06 2.75
C HIS A 79 16.28 3.01 1.67
N THR A 80 15.97 2.77 0.40
CA THR A 80 16.38 3.65 -0.69
C THR A 80 15.75 5.04 -0.55
N ILE A 81 14.46 5.11 -0.24
CA ILE A 81 13.77 6.39 0.00
C ILE A 81 14.33 7.08 1.25
N TYR A 82 14.58 6.35 2.33
CA TYR A 82 15.20 6.91 3.54
C TYR A 82 16.55 7.57 3.21
N ASN A 83 17.44 6.87 2.48
CA ASN A 83 18.74 7.41 2.10
C ASN A 83 18.65 8.62 1.14
N MET A 84 17.55 8.80 0.41
CA MET A 84 17.34 9.96 -0.46
C MET A 84 16.93 11.22 0.31
N VAL A 85 16.33 11.06 1.49
CA VAL A 85 15.81 12.16 2.32
C VAL A 85 16.69 12.39 3.56
N ASP A 86 17.71 11.56 3.76
CA ASP A 86 18.74 11.74 4.78
C ASP A 86 19.72 12.84 4.33
N PHE A 87 19.58 14.03 4.91
CA PHE A 87 20.43 15.19 4.60
C PHE A 87 21.69 15.28 5.48
N GLY A 88 21.96 14.27 6.31
CA GLY A 88 23.08 14.24 7.26
C GLY A 88 22.70 14.75 8.65
#